data_AF-A0A453H836-F1
#
_entry.id   AF-A0A453H836-F1
#
_cell.length_a   1.000
_cell.length_b   1.000
_cell.length_c   1.000
_cell.angle_alpha   90.00
_cell.angle_beta   90.00
_cell.angle_gamma   90.00
#
_symmetry.space_group_name_H-M   'P 1'
#
loop_
_entity.id
_entity.type
_entity.pdbx_description
1 polymer ?
#
loop_
_entity_poly.entity_id
_entity_poly.type
_entity_poly.pdbx_seq_one_letter_code
_entity_poly.pdbx_strand_id
1 'polypeptide(L)' 'MGFAQLVIGPAGSGKSTYCSGLYQHCETVGRRIHMVNLDPAAEHFSYPVST' A
#
# COMPACT_ATOMS: atom_id res chain seq x y z
N MET A 1 -7.05 19.68 1.18
CA MET A 1 -7.45 18.63 0.22
C MET A 1 -6.37 17.56 0.23
N GLY A 2 -6.71 16.29 0.46
CA GLY A 2 -5.73 15.20 0.51
C GLY A 2 -5.40 14.66 -0.88
N PHE A 3 -4.27 13.97 -1.00
CA PHE A 3 -3.90 13.21 -2.20
C PHE A 3 -4.02 11.72 -1.91
N ALA A 4 -4.41 10.94 -2.91
CA ALA A 4 -4.44 9.49 -2.87
C ALA A 4 -3.83 8.92 -4.16
N GLN A 5 -3.19 7.76 -4.04
CA GLN A 5 -2.71 6.98 -5.18
C GLN A 5 -3.47 5.67 -5.23
N LEU A 6 -4.11 5.40 -6.36
CA LEU A 6 -4.76 4.12 -6.62
C LEU A 6 -3.80 3.20 -7.39
N VAL A 7 -3.51 2.03 -6.82
CA VAL A 7 -2.64 1.02 -7.44
C VAL A 7 -3.49 -0.15 -7.93
N ILE A 8 -3.52 -0.36 -9.25
CA ILE A 8 -4.33 -1.40 -9.91
C ILE A 8 -3.48 -2.23 -10.88
N GLY A 9 -3.94 -3.44 -11.20
CA GLY A 9 -3.23 -4.35 -12.10
C GLY A 9 -3.64 -5.82 -11.92
N PRO A 10 -3.30 -6.69 -12.87
CA PRO A 10 -3.67 -8.11 -12.83
C PRO A 10 -3.02 -8.86 -11.66
N ALA A 11 -3.47 -10.08 -11.38
CA ALA A 11 -2.84 -10.95 -10.40
C ALA A 11 -1.35 -11.17 -10.76
N GLY A 12 -0.48 -11.17 -9.74
CA GLY A 12 0.97 -11.32 -9.95
C GLY A 12 1.71 -10.08 -10.48
N SER A 13 1.04 -8.94 -10.73
CA SER A 13 1.69 -7.74 -11.28
C SER A 13 2.55 -6.93 -10.28
N GLY A 14 2.74 -7.43 -9.05
CA GLY A 14 3.58 -6.77 -8.04
C GLY A 14 2.94 -5.63 -7.24
N LYS A 15 1.61 -5.47 -7.24
CA LYS A 15 0.90 -4.40 -6.51
C LYS A 15 1.27 -4.33 -5.03
N SER A 16 1.21 -5.45 -4.31
CA SER A 16 1.52 -5.50 -2.88
C SER A 16 3.00 -5.21 -2.60
N THR A 17 3.90 -5.66 -3.48
CA THR A 17 5.34 -5.36 -3.41
C THR A 17 5.58 -3.85 -3.57
N TYR A 18 4.93 -3.22 -4.54
CA TYR A 18 4.98 -1.77 -4.72
C TYR A 18 4.48 -1.03 -3.48
N CYS A 19 3.30 -1.40 -2.97
CA CYS A 19 2.70 -0.83 -1.77
C CYS A 19 3.63 -0.93 -0.54
N SER A 20 4.28 -2.08 -0.35
CA SER A 20 5.25 -2.28 0.74
C SER A 20 6.47 -1.38 0.61
N GLY A 21 7.05 -1.28 -0.59
CA GLY A 21 8.20 -0.41 -0.83
C GLY A 21 7.86 1.06 -0.68
N LEU A 22 6.68 1.48 -1.15
CA LEU A 22 6.19 2.84 -1.00
C LEU A 22 6.01 3.20 0.49
N TYR A 23 5.44 2.30 1.28
CA TYR A 23 5.29 2.48 2.73
C TYR A 23 6.65 2.64 3.41
N GLN A 24 7.60 1.72 3.18
CA GLN A 24 8.95 1.80 3.73
C GLN A 24 9.68 3.09 3.33
N HIS A 25 9.55 3.50 2.08
CA HIS A 25 10.13 4.75 1.60
C HIS A 25 9.53 5.95 2.33
N CYS A 26 8.21 6.02 2.46
CA CYS A 26 7.52 7.10 3.15
C CYS A 26 7.92 7.19 4.63
N GLU A 27 7.98 6.05 5.33
CA GLU A 27 8.48 5.98 6.71
C GLU A 27 9.94 6.49 6.81
N THR A 28 10.80 6.07 5.88
CA THR A 28 12.22 6.47 5.85
C THR A 28 12.39 7.99 5.70
N VAL A 29 11.53 8.64 4.90
CA VAL A 29 11.57 10.10 4.71
C VAL A 29 10.73 10.87 5.74
N GLY A 30 10.19 10.20 6.77
CA GLY A 30 9.38 10.82 7.82
C GLY A 30 7.98 11.25 7.37
N ARG A 31 7.47 10.68 6.27
CA ARG A 31 6.16 10.98 5.71
C ARG A 31 5.14 9.92 6.09
N ARG A 32 4.14 10.30 6.90
CA ARG A 32 3.02 9.42 7.22
C ARG A 32 2.11 9.22 6.01
N ILE A 33 1.75 7.97 5.74
CA ILE A 33 0.74 7.59 4.74
C ILE A 33 -0.22 6.56 5.34
N HIS A 34 -1.43 6.50 4.80
CA HIS A 34 -2.43 5.48 5.14
C HIS A 34 -2.52 4.48 4.01
N MET A 35 -2.36 3.20 4.33
CA MET A 35 -2.51 2.11 3.37
C MET A 35 -3.89 1.50 3.53
N VAL A 36 -4.68 1.53 2.47
CA VAL A 36 -6.00 0.89 2.41
C VAL A 36 -5.92 -0.23 1.38
N ASN A 37 -6.23 -1.45 1.78
CA ASN A 37 -6.34 -2.57 0.85
C ASN A 37 -7.83 -2.84 0.57
N LEU A 38 -8.19 -2.88 -0.72
CA LEU A 38 -9.55 -3.12 -1.20
C LEU A 38 -9.74 -4.54 -1.73
N ASP A 39 -8.70 -5.37 -1.74
CA ASP A 39 -8.77 -6.76 -2.16
C ASP A 39 -9.32 -7.63 -1.01
N PRO A 40 -10.56 -8.17 -1.14
CA PRO A 40 -11.16 -8.98 -0.09
C PRO A 40 -10.45 -10.32 0.12
N ALA A 41 -9.62 -10.77 -0.83
CA ALA A 41 -8.87 -12.01 -0.73
C ALA A 41 -7.47 -11.83 -0.10
N ALA A 42 -7.11 -10.62 0.35
CA ALA A 42 -5.81 -10.37 0.96
C ALA A 42 -5.78 -10.88 2.41
N GLU A 43 -5.00 -11.94 2.66
CA GLU A 43 -4.84 -12.53 4.00
C GLU A 43 -3.54 -12.10 4.69
N HIS A 44 -2.53 -11.67 3.93
CA HIS A 44 -1.19 -11.34 4.43
C HIS A 44 -0.76 -9.96 3.96
N PHE A 45 -0.23 -9.14 4.87
CA PHE A 45 0.18 -7.76 4.59
C PHE A 45 1.59 -7.51 5.10
N SER A 46 2.43 -6.91 4.27
CA SER A 46 3.80 -6.49 4.62
C SER A 46 3.88 -5.02 5.08
N TYR A 47 2.74 -4.38 5.27
CA TYR A 47 2.58 -2.98 5.68
C TYR A 47 1.31 -2.87 6.53
N PRO A 48 1.23 -1.88 7.44
CA PRO A 48 0.04 -1.70 8.27
C PRO A 48 -1.14 -1.24 7.42
N VAL A 49 -2.26 -1.95 7.52
CA VAL A 49 -3.51 -1.59 6.86
C VAL A 49 -4.30 -0.68 7.80
N SER A 50 -4.73 0.47 7.30
CA SER A 50 -5.61 1.39 8.03
C SER A 50 -7.04 0.82 8.04
N THR A 51 -7.67 0.84 9.21
CA THR A 51 -9.09 0.52 9.43
C THR A 51 -9.99 1.67 9.02
#